data_AF-A0A948N7L4-F1
#
_entry.id   AF-A0A948N7L4-F1
#
_cell.length_a   1.000
_cell.length_b   1.000
_cell.length_c   1.000
_cell.angle_alpha   90.00
_cell.angle_beta   90.00
_cell.angle_gamma   90.00
#
_symmetry.space_group_name_H-M   'P 1'
#
loop_
_entity.id
_entity.type
_entity.pdbx_description
1 polymer ?
#
loop_
_entity_poly.entity_id
_entity_poly.type
_entity_poly.pdbx_seq_one_letter_code
_entity_poly.pdbx_strand_id
1 'polypeptide(L)'
;MSSRELETILVVCADAGKSAEILQRLHEGGASAIGPVSTAGMALALAAQTGPRSAILAGELTGRRDATALARELSDTWGVDCYVLPSADCPAEAQAVVADERRAPRLRDLLRDTAVRPAARH
;
A
#
# COMPACT_ATOMS: atom_id res chain seq x y z
N MET A 1 -14.47 25.39 1.23
CA MET A 1 -14.24 24.05 1.79
C MET A 1 -13.54 23.25 0.72
N SER A 2 -12.21 23.08 0.82
CA SER A 2 -11.47 22.30 -0.16
C SER A 2 -11.92 20.85 0.00
N SER A 3 -12.59 20.31 -1.02
CA SER A 3 -12.79 18.86 -1.13
C SER A 3 -11.41 18.22 -1.07
N ARG A 4 -11.00 17.78 0.13
CA ARG A 4 -9.96 16.78 0.27
C ARG A 4 -10.60 15.54 -0.33
N GLU A 5 -10.38 15.32 -1.63
CA GLU A 5 -10.62 14.01 -2.22
C GLU A 5 -9.90 13.03 -1.31
N LEU A 6 -10.66 12.24 -0.54
CA LEU A 6 -10.11 11.25 0.37
C LEU A 6 -9.26 10.33 -0.49
N GLU A 7 -7.95 10.46 -0.36
CA GLU A 7 -7.02 9.65 -1.13
C GLU A 7 -7.30 8.21 -0.77
N THR A 8 -7.77 7.46 -1.76
CA THR A 8 -8.27 6.11 -1.58
C THR A 8 -7.12 5.16 -1.87
N ILE A 9 -6.71 4.44 -0.84
CA ILE A 9 -5.49 3.62 -0.82
C ILE A 9 -5.88 2.15 -0.73
N LEU A 10 -5.46 1.36 -1.71
CA LEU A 10 -5.66 -0.09 -1.69
C LEU A 10 -4.61 -0.74 -0.80
N VAL A 11 -5.03 -1.51 0.21
CA VAL A 11 -4.11 -2.26 1.09
C VAL A 11 -4.12 -3.73 0.69
N VAL A 12 -2.96 -4.23 0.28
CA VAL A 12 -2.72 -5.62 -0.09
C VAL A 12 -1.77 -6.22 0.94
N CYS A 13 -2.30 -7.07 1.82
CA CYS A 13 -1.52 -7.73 2.86
C CYS A 13 -2.21 -9.03 3.26
N ALA A 14 -1.46 -10.13 3.30
CA ALA A 14 -1.97 -11.42 3.76
C ALA A 14 -1.92 -11.58 5.29
N ASP A 15 -1.11 -10.77 5.97
CA ASP A 15 -0.94 -10.79 7.42
C ASP A 15 -2.01 -9.92 8.09
N ALA A 16 -2.91 -10.55 8.85
CA ALA A 16 -4.00 -9.87 9.53
C ALA A 16 -3.51 -8.82 10.55
N GLY A 17 -2.41 -9.09 11.26
CA GLY A 17 -1.85 -8.17 12.25
C GLY A 17 -1.25 -6.93 11.60
N LYS A 18 -0.40 -7.12 10.58
CA LYS A 18 0.17 -6.00 9.82
C LYS A 18 -0.88 -5.19 9.08
N SER A 19 -1.86 -5.87 8.49
CA SER A 19 -2.94 -5.19 7.77
C SER A 19 -3.77 -4.28 8.69
N ALA A 20 -4.08 -4.75 9.90
CA ALA A 20 -4.78 -3.93 10.90
C ALA A 20 -3.95 -2.71 11.32
N GLU A 21 -2.65 -2.89 11.53
CA GLU A 21 -1.74 -1.78 11.85
C GLU A 21 -1.67 -0.73 10.73
N ILE A 22 -1.55 -1.18 9.47
CA ILE A 22 -1.54 -0.28 8.30
C ILE A 22 -2.86 0.48 8.20
N LEU A 23 -3.99 -0.21 8.32
CA LEU A 23 -5.32 0.41 8.22
C LEU A 23 -5.56 1.42 9.33
N GLN A 24 -5.16 1.10 10.56
CA GLN A 24 -5.26 2.02 11.69
C GLN A 24 -4.46 3.31 11.41
N ARG A 25 -3.22 3.19 10.92
CA ARG A 25 -2.37 4.35 10.61
C ARG A 25 -2.92 5.18 9.45
N LEU A 26 -3.46 4.54 8.42
CA LEU A 26 -4.14 5.23 7.32
C LEU A 26 -5.35 6.01 7.81
N HIS A 27 -6.13 5.40 8.71
CA HIS A 27 -7.29 6.05 9.33
C HIS A 27 -6.88 7.25 10.19
N GLU A 28 -5.85 7.10 11.03
CA GLU A 28 -5.27 8.18 11.84
C GLU A 28 -4.70 9.32 10.97
N GLY A 29 -4.13 8.99 9.81
CA GLY A 29 -3.66 9.94 8.80
C GLY A 29 -4.76 10.60 7.97
N GLY A 30 -6.03 10.22 8.15
CA GLY A 30 -7.18 10.77 7.42
C GLY A 30 -7.30 10.30 5.97
N ALA A 31 -6.68 9.16 5.61
CA ALA A 31 -6.82 8.52 4.32
C ALA A 31 -7.94 7.47 4.34
N SER A 32 -8.54 7.20 3.17
CA SER A 32 -9.52 6.12 3.03
C SER A 32 -8.82 4.87 2.54
N ALA A 33 -9.02 3.75 3.21
CA ALA A 33 -8.38 2.49 2.84
C ALA A 33 -9.41 1.50 2.26
N ILE A 34 -9.01 0.77 1.22
CA ILE A 34 -9.77 -0.32 0.62
C ILE A 34 -9.01 -1.61 0.86
N GLY A 35 -9.69 -2.61 1.42
CA GLY A 35 -9.06 -3.86 1.83
C GLY A 35 -8.59 -3.83 3.29
N PRO A 36 -8.20 -4.99 3.79
CA PRO A 36 -7.00 -5.63 3.28
C PRO A 36 -7.31 -6.85 2.43
N VAL A 37 -6.59 -6.99 1.33
CA VAL A 37 -6.70 -8.17 0.46
C VAL A 37 -5.41 -8.97 0.47
N SER A 38 -5.56 -10.28 0.54
CA SER A 38 -4.45 -11.21 0.72
C SER A 38 -3.92 -11.75 -0.61
N THR A 39 -4.69 -11.65 -1.70
CA THR A 39 -4.34 -12.21 -3.02
C THR A 39 -4.21 -11.15 -4.10
N ALA A 40 -3.29 -11.39 -5.05
CA ALA A 40 -3.05 -10.50 -6.18
C ALA A 40 -4.28 -10.32 -7.08
N GLY A 41 -5.04 -11.40 -7.32
CA GLY A 41 -6.24 -11.33 -8.16
C GLY A 41 -7.32 -10.42 -7.57
N MET A 42 -7.51 -10.45 -6.26
CA MET A 42 -8.46 -9.57 -5.58
C MET A 42 -8.01 -8.11 -5.61
N ALA A 43 -6.70 -7.87 -5.45
CA ALA A 43 -6.12 -6.53 -5.54
C ALA A 43 -6.33 -5.91 -6.93
N LEU A 44 -6.09 -6.68 -8.00
CA LEU A 44 -6.34 -6.23 -9.38
C LEU A 44 -7.83 -5.95 -9.63
N ALA A 45 -8.70 -6.84 -9.17
CA ALA A 45 -10.15 -6.67 -9.32
C ALA A 45 -10.66 -5.42 -8.57
N LEU A 46 -10.13 -5.13 -7.38
CA LEU A 46 -10.47 -3.91 -6.64
C LEU A 46 -9.89 -2.67 -7.29
N ALA A 47 -8.65 -2.73 -7.81
CA ALA A 47 -8.05 -1.62 -8.54
C ALA A 47 -8.90 -1.24 -9.76
N ALA A 48 -9.34 -2.23 -10.54
CA ALA A 48 -10.23 -2.01 -11.67
C ALA A 48 -11.60 -1.44 -11.29
N GLN A 49 -12.16 -1.87 -10.16
CA GLN A 49 -13.50 -1.44 -9.72
C GLN A 49 -13.53 -0.08 -9.03
N THR A 50 -12.48 0.26 -8.28
CA THR A 50 -12.48 1.40 -7.36
C THR A 50 -11.59 2.54 -7.83
N GLY A 51 -10.69 2.29 -8.79
CA GLY A 51 -9.75 3.29 -9.31
C GLY A 51 -8.90 3.95 -8.22
N PRO A 52 -8.25 3.17 -7.31
CA PRO A 52 -7.44 3.74 -6.25
C PRO A 52 -6.27 4.50 -6.87
N ARG A 53 -5.90 5.65 -6.28
CA ARG A 53 -4.72 6.40 -6.74
C ARG A 53 -3.42 5.75 -6.29
N SER A 54 -3.46 5.09 -5.13
CA SER A 54 -2.28 4.56 -4.46
C SER A 54 -2.58 3.15 -3.91
N ALA A 55 -1.57 2.28 -3.88
CA ALA A 55 -1.67 0.95 -3.30
C ALA A 55 -0.47 0.66 -2.39
N ILE A 56 -0.74 0.06 -1.23
CA ILE A 56 0.27 -0.41 -0.28
C ILE A 56 0.25 -1.93 -0.31
N LEU A 57 1.38 -2.53 -0.64
CA LEU A 57 1.60 -3.96 -0.68
C LEU A 57 2.55 -4.33 0.45
N ALA A 58 2.09 -5.09 1.44
CA ALA A 58 2.88 -5.44 2.61
C ALA A 58 2.96 -6.96 2.79
N GLY A 59 4.20 -7.46 2.84
CA GLY A 59 4.48 -8.87 3.10
C GLY A 59 4.32 -9.79 1.89
N GLU A 60 4.36 -11.10 2.14
CA GLU A 60 4.11 -12.10 1.10
C GLU A 60 2.62 -12.20 0.80
N LEU A 61 2.28 -12.11 -0.49
CA LEU A 61 0.92 -12.29 -0.95
C LEU A 61 0.58 -13.78 -0.93
N THR A 62 -0.67 -14.11 -0.59
CA THR A 62 -1.13 -15.49 -0.70
C THR A 62 -1.29 -15.83 -2.18
N GLY A 63 -0.30 -16.54 -2.75
CA GLY A 63 -0.29 -16.95 -4.15
C GLY A 63 1.10 -17.05 -4.77
N ARG A 64 1.15 -17.19 -6.10
CA ARG A 64 2.39 -17.34 -6.89
C ARG A 64 3.02 -16.01 -7.36
N ARG A 65 2.38 -14.87 -7.10
CA ARG A 65 2.83 -13.55 -7.59
C ARG A 65 3.45 -12.75 -6.45
N ASP A 66 4.68 -12.30 -6.65
CA ASP A 66 5.40 -11.42 -5.74
C ASP A 66 4.73 -10.04 -5.65
N ALA A 67 4.82 -9.40 -4.47
CA ALA A 67 4.30 -8.06 -4.23
C ALA A 67 4.85 -7.03 -5.25
N THR A 68 6.13 -7.11 -5.59
CA THR A 68 6.76 -6.22 -6.58
C THR A 68 6.21 -6.44 -7.99
N ALA A 69 5.90 -7.68 -8.38
CA ALA A 69 5.32 -7.98 -9.68
C ALA A 69 3.89 -7.42 -9.78
N LEU A 70 3.10 -7.59 -8.71
CA LEU A 70 1.76 -7.00 -8.62
C LEU A 70 1.80 -5.46 -8.67
N ALA A 71 2.74 -4.85 -7.95
CA ALA A 71 2.92 -3.40 -7.94
C ALA A 71 3.21 -2.85 -9.36
N ARG A 72 4.06 -3.54 -10.12
CA ARG A 72 4.34 -3.17 -11.52
C ARG A 72 3.10 -3.30 -12.39
N GLU A 73 2.37 -4.40 -12.27
CA GLU A 73 1.15 -4.63 -13.07
C GLU A 73 0.06 -3.59 -12.78
N LEU A 74 -0.11 -3.20 -11.51
CA LEU A 74 -1.03 -2.14 -11.10
C LEU A 74 -0.64 -0.77 -11.66
N SER A 75 0.66 -0.45 -11.60
CA SER A 75 1.23 0.78 -12.17
C SER A 75 1.09 0.81 -13.70
N ASP A 76 1.50 -0.26 -14.39
CA ASP A 76 1.51 -0.33 -15.85
C ASP A 76 0.09 -0.34 -16.44
N THR A 77 -0.89 -0.94 -15.75
CA THR A 77 -2.25 -1.10 -16.27
C THR A 77 -3.16 0.09 -15.94
N TRP A 78 -3.11 0.60 -14.70
CA TRP A 78 -4.03 1.65 -14.23
C TRP A 78 -3.33 2.93 -13.77
N GLY A 79 -1.99 2.98 -13.79
CA GLY A 79 -1.24 4.14 -13.31
C GLY A 79 -1.33 4.32 -11.78
N VAL A 80 -1.46 3.22 -11.03
CA VAL A 80 -1.58 3.25 -9.57
C VAL A 80 -0.19 3.34 -8.94
N ASP A 81 -0.02 4.31 -8.04
CA ASP A 81 1.23 4.47 -7.31
C ASP A 81 1.34 3.39 -6.22
N CYS A 82 2.23 2.42 -6.42
CA CYS A 82 2.34 1.24 -5.59
C CYS A 82 3.55 1.30 -4.64
N TYR A 83 3.37 0.87 -3.40
CA TYR A 83 4.40 0.90 -2.37
C TYR A 83 4.52 -0.47 -1.74
N VAL A 84 5.68 -1.10 -1.96
CA VAL A 84 6.00 -2.41 -1.43
C VAL A 84 6.73 -2.23 -0.11
N LEU A 85 6.03 -2.53 0.99
CA LEU A 85 6.60 -2.60 2.32
C LEU A 85 7.33 -3.94 2.49
N PRO A 86 8.55 -3.92 3.02
CA PRO A 86 9.31 -5.14 3.24
C PRO A 86 8.65 -6.00 4.30
N SER A 87 8.61 -7.30 4.06
CA SER A 87 8.27 -8.28 5.09
C SER A 87 9.31 -8.23 6.21
N ALA A 88 8.89 -8.41 7.46
CA ALA A 88 9.82 -8.59 8.58
C ALA A 88 10.84 -9.73 8.36
N ASP A 89 10.51 -10.69 7.49
CA ASP A 89 11.37 -11.82 7.12
C ASP A 89 12.34 -11.53 5.96
N CYS A 90 12.22 -10.38 5.29
CA CYS A 90 13.13 -9.95 4.24
C CYS A 90 13.49 -8.47 4.44
N PRO A 91 14.71 -8.13 4.89
CA PRO A 91 15.12 -6.76 5.25
C PRO A 91 15.33 -5.85 4.03
N ALA A 92 14.63 -6.09 2.92
CA ALA A 92 14.65 -5.22 1.77
C ALA A 92 14.17 -3.80 2.16
N GLU A 93 14.73 -2.77 1.54
CA GLU A 93 14.21 -1.41 1.75
C GLU A 93 12.83 -1.29 1.10
N ALA A 94 11.95 -0.47 1.69
CA ALA A 94 10.64 -0.19 1.11
C ALA A 94 10.79 0.34 -0.32
N GLN A 95 10.23 -0.39 -1.29
CA GLN A 95 10.32 -0.05 -2.71
C GLN A 95 9.05 0.64 -3.16
N ALA A 96 9.19 1.86 -3.67
CA ALA A 96 8.11 2.58 -4.33
C ALA A 96 8.14 2.26 -5.83
N VAL A 97 7.05 1.71 -6.34
CA VAL A 97 6.77 1.53 -7.78
C VAL A 97 5.74 2.58 -8.15
N VAL A 98 6.23 3.74 -8.55
CA VAL A 98 5.40 4.94 -8.76
C VAL A 98 5.08 5.06 -10.25
N ALA A 99 3.81 5.28 -10.59
CA ALA A 99 3.37 5.54 -11.95
C ALA A 99 3.61 7.01 -12.33
N ASP A 100 3.45 7.93 -11.37
CA ASP A 100 3.72 9.36 -11.51
C ASP A 100 4.78 9.85 -10.50
N GLU A 101 6.00 10.11 -10.98
CA GLU A 101 7.13 10.56 -10.15
C GLU A 101 6.84 11.82 -9.33
N ARG A 102 5.87 12.65 -9.74
CA ARG A 102 5.48 13.87 -9.00
C ARG A 102 4.74 13.57 -7.71
N ARG A 103 4.19 12.36 -7.55
CA ARG A 103 3.43 11.91 -6.36
C ARG A 103 4.27 11.09 -5.38
N ALA A 104 5.42 10.59 -5.83
CA ALA A 104 6.40 9.89 -5.02
C ALA A 104 6.73 10.56 -3.66
N PRO A 105 6.98 11.89 -3.57
CA PRO A 105 7.37 12.51 -2.30
C PRO A 105 6.24 12.54 -1.27
N ARG A 106 4.99 12.77 -1.70
CA ARG A 106 3.86 12.92 -0.77
C ARG A 106 3.49 11.58 -0.12
N LEU A 107 3.50 10.49 -0.88
CA LEU A 107 3.25 9.18 -0.29
C LEU A 107 4.45 8.66 0.50
N ARG A 108 5.69 8.98 0.09
CA ARG A 108 6.88 8.69 0.92
C ARG A 108 6.80 9.41 2.26
N ASP A 109 6.31 10.65 2.32
CA ASP A 109 6.16 11.37 3.59
C ASP A 109 5.07 10.74 4.48
N LEU A 110 3.89 10.43 3.92
CA LEU A 110 2.83 9.68 4.63
C LEU A 110 3.35 8.35 5.19
N LEU A 111 4.10 7.61 4.37
CA LEU A 111 4.64 6.32 4.78
C LEU A 111 5.86 6.45 5.68
N ARG A 112 6.67 7.50 5.59
CA ARG A 112 7.76 7.77 6.54
C ARG A 112 7.19 8.04 7.92
N ASP A 113 6.08 8.78 8.00
CA ASP A 113 5.34 8.94 9.26
C ASP A 113 4.85 7.58 9.80
N THR A 114 4.47 6.66 8.91
CA THR A 114 4.16 5.28 9.35
C THR A 114 5.42 4.46 9.70
N ALA A 115 6.50 4.51 8.93
CA ALA A 115 7.68 3.67 9.11
C ALA A 115 8.53 4.12 10.32
N VAL A 116 8.41 5.38 10.75
CA VAL A 116 9.14 5.96 11.89
C VAL A 116 8.35 5.75 13.19
N ARG A 117 8.07 4.49 13.53
CA ARG A 117 8.05 4.09 14.94
C ARG A 117 8.51 2.65 15.06
N PRO A 118 9.78 2.38 15.41
CA PRO A 118 10.11 1.06 15.91
C PRO A 118 9.22 0.83 17.13
N ALA A 119 8.50 -0.29 17.12
CA ALA A 119 7.75 -0.74 18.28
C ALA A 119 8.69 -0.73 19.48
N ALA A 120 8.51 0.25 20.36
CA ALA A 120 9.13 0.25 21.67
C ALA A 120 8.55 -0.96 22.40
N ARG A 121 9.33 -2.05 22.44
CA ARG A 121 9.09 -3.17 23.34
C ARG A 121 9.09 -2.62 24.77
N HIS A 122 7.98 -2.76 25.47
CA HIS A 122 7.97 -2.80 26.93
C HIS A 122 6.90 -3.76 27.43
#